data_AF-A0A8S8XAC4-F1
#
_entry.id   AF-A0A8S8XAC4-F1
#
_cell.length_a   1.000
_cell.length_b   1.000
_cell.length_c   1.000
_cell.angle_alpha   90.00
_cell.angle_beta   90.00
_cell.angle_gamma   90.00
#
_symmetry.space_group_name_H-M   'P 1'
#
loop_
_entity.id
_entity.type
_entity.pdbx_description
1 polymer ?
#
loop_
_entity_poly.entity_id
_entity_poly.type
_entity_poly.pdbx_seq_one_letter_code
_entity_poly.pdbx_strand_id
1 'polypeptide(L)'
;MIQNPVTSIRFGRVAAGISVRDIQAAHDFYAGVLGFRKVFENGSPVGFMILEKDGAEIHLNLKPDHVASTVNAAHMLVDKVDALYAVCQAAGVQIVKALADKDYGQRAFVFADPDGNRIDVGEATRKTLTLTNTQRLLVVDDADLAGSSFTNVKLANAIFDDVNLAAARLSNVNLTGLSIRDANLRNAAISDSALDGMTIDGIAVTDLLAAYRARKSADG
;
A
#
# COMPACT_ATOMS: atom_id res chain seq x y z
N MET A 1 9.67 34.53 17.31
CA MET A 1 8.93 33.27 17.10
C MET A 1 9.53 32.25 18.05
N ILE A 2 8.76 31.75 19.02
CA ILE A 2 9.22 30.68 19.92
C ILE A 2 9.20 29.39 19.10
N GLN A 3 10.35 28.75 18.89
CA GLN A 3 10.39 27.44 18.26
C GLN A 3 9.59 26.45 19.12
N ASN A 4 8.60 25.79 18.51
CA ASN A 4 7.83 24.75 19.18
C ASN A 4 8.78 23.55 19.45
N PRO A 5 9.09 23.19 20.70
CA PRO A 5 10.05 22.14 21.02
C PRO A 5 9.64 20.75 20.49
N VAL A 6 8.38 20.56 20.08
CA VAL A 6 7.90 19.32 19.46
C VAL A 6 8.50 19.10 18.07
N THR A 7 8.99 20.13 17.38
CA THR A 7 9.51 19.99 16.00
C THR A 7 10.75 19.10 15.88
N SER A 8 11.49 18.89 16.98
CA SER A 8 12.65 17.99 17.01
C SER A 8 12.29 16.55 17.42
N ILE A 9 11.04 16.29 17.82
CA ILE A 9 10.60 14.99 18.32
C ILE A 9 9.89 14.24 17.21
N ARG A 10 10.45 13.09 16.80
CA ARG A 10 9.76 12.14 15.93
C ARG A 10 8.79 11.30 16.76
N PHE A 11 7.50 11.43 16.52
CA PHE A 11 6.53 10.48 17.07
C PHE A 11 6.65 9.13 16.38
N GLY A 12 6.47 8.07 17.18
CA GLY A 12 6.40 6.70 16.69
C GLY A 12 4.98 6.32 16.27
N ARG A 13 4.57 5.14 16.71
CA ARG A 13 3.25 4.59 16.46
C ARG A 13 2.20 5.17 17.42
N VAL A 14 0.96 5.26 16.95
CA VAL A 14 -0.26 5.44 17.75
C VAL A 14 -1.18 4.26 17.49
N ALA A 15 -1.78 3.69 18.54
CA ALA A 15 -2.70 2.55 18.44
C ALA A 15 -4.04 2.89 19.10
N ALA A 16 -5.11 2.27 18.62
CA ALA A 16 -6.45 2.46 19.18
C ALA A 16 -6.60 1.65 20.48
N GLY A 17 -6.96 2.32 21.58
CA GLY A 17 -7.33 1.69 22.84
C GLY A 17 -8.82 1.36 22.86
N ILE A 18 -9.16 0.07 22.95
CA ILE A 18 -10.54 -0.42 22.97
C ILE A 18 -10.84 -1.01 24.35
N SER A 19 -11.84 -0.45 25.02
CA SER A 19 -12.33 -0.99 26.29
C SER A 19 -13.26 -2.18 26.02
N VAL A 20 -13.07 -3.28 26.75
CA VAL A 20 -13.82 -4.54 26.57
C VAL A 20 -14.24 -5.12 27.92
N ARG A 21 -15.43 -5.72 28.01
CA ARG A 21 -15.92 -6.32 29.27
C ARG A 21 -15.33 -7.70 29.51
N ASP A 22 -15.04 -8.42 28.43
CA ASP A 22 -14.38 -9.71 28.43
C ASP A 22 -13.23 -9.70 27.43
N ILE A 23 -12.00 -9.72 27.95
CA ILE A 23 -10.80 -9.60 27.13
C ILE A 23 -10.56 -10.84 26.26
N GLN A 24 -11.02 -12.02 26.69
CA GLN A 24 -10.85 -13.25 25.93
C GLN A 24 -11.89 -13.31 24.80
N ALA A 25 -13.14 -12.95 25.07
CA ALA A 25 -14.16 -12.85 24.03
C ALA A 25 -13.78 -11.81 22.96
N ALA A 26 -13.20 -10.67 23.38
CA ALA A 26 -12.67 -9.68 22.45
C ALA A 26 -11.49 -10.24 21.65
N HIS A 27 -10.51 -10.90 22.29
CA HIS A 27 -9.41 -11.56 21.60
C HIS A 27 -9.93 -12.54 20.53
N ASP A 28 -10.86 -13.41 20.89
CA ASP A 28 -11.37 -14.44 19.98
C ASP A 28 -12.10 -13.83 18.78
N PHE A 29 -12.79 -12.71 18.98
CA PHE A 29 -13.37 -11.93 17.88
C PHE A 29 -12.30 -11.29 16.98
N TYR A 30 -11.41 -10.47 17.54
CA TYR A 30 -10.41 -9.74 16.74
C TYR A 30 -9.41 -10.69 16.06
N ALA A 31 -9.02 -11.77 16.74
CA ALA A 31 -8.15 -12.78 16.17
C ALA A 31 -8.88 -13.72 15.19
N GLY A 32 -10.05 -14.23 15.57
CA GLY A 32 -10.78 -15.24 14.80
C GLY A 32 -11.48 -14.68 13.56
N VAL A 33 -12.10 -13.50 13.68
CA VAL A 33 -12.86 -12.88 12.57
C VAL A 33 -11.97 -11.98 11.71
N LEU A 34 -11.14 -11.15 12.37
CA LEU A 34 -10.37 -10.11 11.68
C LEU A 34 -8.91 -10.51 11.43
N GLY A 35 -8.45 -11.65 11.96
CA GLY A 35 -7.12 -12.22 11.71
C GLY A 35 -5.99 -11.53 12.49
N PHE A 36 -6.31 -10.80 13.56
CA PHE A 36 -5.26 -10.22 14.41
C PHE A 36 -4.51 -11.28 15.20
N ARG A 37 -3.23 -11.02 15.49
CA ARG A 37 -2.39 -11.86 16.33
C ARG A 37 -2.10 -11.17 17.65
N LYS A 38 -2.27 -11.87 18.77
CA LYS A 38 -1.79 -11.43 20.07
C LYS A 38 -0.25 -11.36 20.07
N VAL A 39 0.28 -10.18 20.39
CA VAL A 39 1.73 -9.96 20.49
C VAL A 39 2.19 -9.69 21.92
N PHE A 40 1.27 -9.27 22.79
CA PHE A 40 1.55 -8.97 24.18
C PHE A 40 0.29 -9.10 25.03
N GLU A 41 0.45 -9.47 26.30
CA GLU A 41 -0.60 -9.40 27.32
C GLU A 41 0.00 -9.10 28.71
N ASN A 42 -0.81 -8.51 29.59
CA ASN A 42 -0.39 -8.16 30.95
C ASN A 42 -1.52 -8.30 31.97
N GLY A 43 -1.19 -8.76 33.18
CA GLY A 43 -2.10 -8.93 34.32
C GLY A 43 -2.39 -10.39 34.70
N SER A 44 -2.88 -10.60 35.93
CA SER A 44 -3.43 -11.87 36.42
C SER A 44 -4.64 -11.60 37.33
N PRO A 45 -5.89 -11.64 36.81
CA PRO A 45 -6.27 -11.99 35.44
C PRO A 45 -5.80 -10.95 34.41
N VAL A 46 -5.69 -11.35 33.14
CA VAL A 46 -5.22 -10.50 32.05
C VAL A 46 -6.13 -9.27 31.93
N GLY A 47 -5.55 -8.08 32.04
CA GLY A 47 -6.27 -6.80 31.98
C GLY A 47 -5.93 -5.97 30.75
N PHE A 48 -4.87 -6.33 30.02
CA PHE A 48 -4.40 -5.59 28.86
C PHE A 48 -3.82 -6.53 27.81
N MET A 49 -4.08 -6.26 26.53
CA MET A 49 -3.61 -7.09 25.42
C MET A 49 -3.32 -6.23 24.18
N ILE A 50 -2.21 -6.51 23.48
CA ILE A 50 -1.88 -5.89 22.19
C ILE A 50 -2.10 -6.91 21.09
N LEU A 51 -2.86 -6.50 20.08
CA LEU A 51 -3.10 -7.28 18.88
C LEU A 51 -2.58 -6.55 17.65
N GLU A 52 -1.91 -7.28 16.76
CA GLU A 52 -1.35 -6.74 15.51
C GLU A 52 -1.81 -7.56 14.29
N LYS A 53 -2.05 -6.87 13.17
CA LYS A 53 -2.23 -7.47 11.84
C LYS A 53 -1.68 -6.53 10.79
N ASP A 54 -0.71 -7.00 10.00
CA ASP A 54 -0.06 -6.20 8.97
C ASP A 54 0.49 -4.88 9.56
N GLY A 55 -0.02 -3.72 9.13
CA GLY A 55 0.32 -2.40 9.70
C GLY A 55 -0.62 -1.90 10.80
N ALA A 56 -1.65 -2.67 11.18
CA ALA A 56 -2.66 -2.28 12.16
C ALA A 56 -2.34 -2.82 13.57
N GLU A 57 -2.59 -2.00 14.59
CA GLU A 57 -2.42 -2.34 16.01
C GLU A 57 -3.61 -1.85 16.84
N ILE A 58 -4.14 -2.71 17.70
CA ILE A 58 -5.19 -2.38 18.68
C ILE A 58 -4.78 -2.84 20.08
N HIS A 59 -5.14 -2.03 21.08
CA HIS A 59 -4.89 -2.31 22.48
C HIS A 59 -6.21 -2.59 23.19
N LEU A 60 -6.42 -3.83 23.63
CA LEU A 60 -7.59 -4.19 24.42
C LEU A 60 -7.33 -3.88 25.89
N ASN A 61 -8.28 -3.20 26.53
CA ASN A 61 -8.24 -2.83 27.94
C ASN A 61 -9.47 -3.42 28.65
N LEU A 62 -9.24 -4.30 29.62
CA LEU A 62 -10.33 -4.90 30.39
C LEU A 62 -11.01 -3.82 31.25
N LYS A 63 -12.30 -3.67 31.03
CA LYS A 63 -13.20 -2.79 31.78
C LYS A 63 -14.55 -3.49 31.92
N PRO A 64 -14.78 -4.27 33.00
CA PRO A 64 -15.97 -5.10 33.15
C PRO A 64 -17.30 -4.34 33.11
N ASP A 65 -17.29 -3.06 33.51
CA ASP A 65 -18.43 -2.15 33.49
C ASP A 65 -18.49 -1.26 32.23
N HIS A 66 -17.77 -1.64 31.17
CA HIS A 66 -17.74 -0.88 29.92
C HIS A 66 -19.12 -0.73 29.29
N VAL A 67 -19.39 0.47 28.81
CA VAL A 67 -20.59 0.84 28.06
C VAL A 67 -20.11 1.49 26.77
N ALA A 68 -20.44 0.88 25.63
CA ALA A 68 -20.01 1.38 24.34
C ALA A 68 -20.61 2.75 24.02
N SER A 69 -19.79 3.59 23.39
CA SER A 69 -20.21 4.87 22.83
C SER A 69 -20.88 4.69 21.47
N THR A 70 -21.66 5.69 21.05
CA THR A 70 -22.14 5.79 19.67
C THR A 70 -21.11 6.37 18.70
N VAL A 71 -20.01 6.91 19.23
CA VAL A 71 -18.83 7.36 18.46
C VAL A 71 -17.97 6.16 18.09
N ASN A 72 -17.35 6.20 16.92
CA ASN A 72 -16.44 5.16 16.47
C ASN A 72 -15.19 5.11 17.37
N ALA A 73 -14.89 3.95 17.93
CA ALA A 73 -13.72 3.71 18.78
C ALA A 73 -12.42 3.65 17.97
N ALA A 74 -12.51 3.25 16.70
CA ALA A 74 -11.39 3.24 15.76
C ALA A 74 -11.88 3.48 14.34
N HIS A 75 -10.98 4.02 13.51
CA HIS A 75 -11.10 4.02 12.06
C HIS A 75 -10.00 3.13 11.49
N MET A 76 -10.38 2.14 10.70
CA MET A 76 -9.50 1.12 10.13
C MET A 76 -9.52 1.25 8.62
N LEU A 77 -8.35 1.52 8.04
CA LEU A 77 -8.17 1.53 6.59
C LEU A 77 -7.82 0.13 6.09
N VAL A 78 -8.50 -0.30 5.05
CA VAL A 78 -8.30 -1.61 4.41
C VAL A 78 -8.20 -1.48 2.90
N ASP A 79 -7.58 -2.47 2.25
CA ASP A 79 -7.39 -2.52 0.81
C ASP A 79 -8.58 -3.13 0.04
N LYS A 80 -9.43 -3.92 0.73
CA LYS A 80 -10.59 -4.63 0.16
C LYS A 80 -11.77 -4.60 1.12
N VAL A 81 -12.46 -3.46 1.23
CA VAL A 81 -13.55 -3.27 2.19
C VAL A 81 -14.75 -4.18 1.92
N ASP A 82 -15.09 -4.45 0.65
CA ASP A 82 -16.18 -5.37 0.29
C ASP A 82 -15.91 -6.80 0.76
N ALA A 83 -14.65 -7.26 0.66
CA ALA A 83 -14.26 -8.58 1.11
C ALA A 83 -14.34 -8.70 2.64
N LEU A 84 -13.84 -7.70 3.37
CA LEU A 84 -13.94 -7.68 4.83
C LEU A 84 -15.39 -7.57 5.31
N TYR A 85 -16.21 -6.79 4.61
CA TYR A 85 -17.65 -6.70 4.87
C TYR A 85 -18.32 -8.07 4.75
N ALA A 86 -18.02 -8.83 3.68
CA ALA A 86 -18.55 -10.19 3.51
C ALA A 86 -18.10 -11.16 4.62
N VAL A 87 -16.84 -11.07 5.07
CA VAL A 87 -16.33 -11.85 6.21
C VAL A 87 -17.12 -11.53 7.48
N CYS A 88 -17.34 -10.25 7.78
CA CYS A 88 -18.12 -9.81 8.93
C CYS A 88 -19.58 -10.32 8.86
N GLN A 89 -20.21 -10.27 7.68
CA GLN A 89 -21.55 -10.81 7.50
C GLN A 89 -21.61 -12.32 7.72
N ALA A 90 -20.67 -13.07 7.16
CA ALA A 90 -20.60 -14.52 7.31
C ALA A 90 -20.36 -14.96 8.76
N ALA A 91 -19.60 -14.16 9.52
CA ALA A 91 -19.36 -14.37 10.95
C ALA A 91 -20.49 -13.85 11.86
N GLY A 92 -21.55 -13.27 11.32
CA GLY A 92 -22.68 -12.75 12.10
C GLY A 92 -22.36 -11.48 12.91
N VAL A 93 -21.34 -10.72 12.50
CA VAL A 93 -20.96 -9.47 13.16
C VAL A 93 -22.08 -8.43 13.00
N GLN A 94 -22.36 -7.69 14.06
CA GLN A 94 -23.39 -6.65 14.04
C GLN A 94 -22.96 -5.48 13.15
N ILE A 95 -23.58 -5.33 11.98
CA ILE A 95 -23.39 -4.18 11.09
C ILE A 95 -24.25 -3.00 11.59
N VAL A 96 -23.60 -1.93 12.03
CA VAL A 96 -24.23 -0.70 12.53
C VAL A 96 -24.57 0.26 11.38
N LYS A 97 -23.69 0.36 10.39
CA LYS A 97 -23.92 1.08 9.14
C LYS A 97 -23.49 0.21 7.98
N ALA A 98 -24.40 -0.01 7.02
CA ALA A 98 -24.13 -0.81 5.84
C ALA A 98 -23.03 -0.19 4.97
N LEU A 99 -22.36 -1.05 4.20
CA LEU A 99 -21.33 -0.66 3.24
C LEU A 99 -21.91 0.26 2.17
N ALA A 100 -21.28 1.42 2.02
CA ALA A 100 -21.65 2.38 0.98
C ALA A 100 -20.49 3.30 0.64
N ASP A 101 -20.52 3.85 -0.56
CA ASP A 101 -19.63 4.92 -0.97
C ASP A 101 -19.99 6.21 -0.22
N LYS A 102 -18.97 7.00 0.12
CA LYS A 102 -19.06 8.24 0.89
C LYS A 102 -18.59 9.40 0.02
N ASP A 103 -19.22 10.56 0.20
CA ASP A 103 -18.94 11.76 -0.60
C ASP A 103 -17.49 12.25 -0.49
N TYR A 104 -16.81 11.91 0.60
CA TYR A 104 -15.39 12.22 0.86
C TYR A 104 -14.41 11.17 0.29
N GLY A 105 -14.85 10.30 -0.63
CA GLY A 105 -13.96 9.43 -1.39
C GLY A 105 -13.52 8.14 -0.68
N GLN A 106 -14.40 7.59 0.16
CA GLN A 106 -14.20 6.27 0.75
C GLN A 106 -15.42 5.38 0.53
N ARG A 107 -15.18 4.08 0.42
CA ARG A 107 -16.21 3.06 0.55
C ARG A 107 -16.08 2.48 1.93
N ALA A 108 -17.13 2.59 2.74
CA ALA A 108 -17.02 2.33 4.17
C ALA A 108 -18.29 1.76 4.81
N PHE A 109 -18.09 0.97 5.86
CA PHE A 109 -19.13 0.43 6.73
C PHE A 109 -18.73 0.57 8.19
N VAL A 110 -19.68 0.40 9.11
CA VAL A 110 -19.42 0.37 10.55
C VAL A 110 -19.97 -0.91 11.12
N PHE A 111 -19.15 -1.63 11.87
CA PHE A 111 -19.59 -2.78 12.67
C PHE A 111 -19.44 -2.50 14.16
N ALA A 112 -20.14 -3.27 14.99
CA ALA A 112 -19.93 -3.31 16.43
C ALA A 112 -19.21 -4.60 16.82
N ASP A 113 -18.19 -4.48 17.66
CA ASP A 113 -17.53 -5.63 18.29
C ASP A 113 -18.45 -6.26 19.38
N PRO A 114 -18.04 -7.38 20.04
CA PRO A 114 -18.87 -8.04 21.04
C PRO A 114 -19.30 -7.17 22.23
N ASP A 115 -18.56 -6.09 22.50
CA ASP A 115 -18.84 -5.14 23.57
C ASP A 115 -19.56 -3.88 23.08
N GLY A 116 -19.94 -3.84 21.80
CA GLY A 116 -20.68 -2.75 21.18
C GLY A 116 -19.80 -1.63 20.65
N ASN A 117 -18.47 -1.76 20.71
CA ASN A 117 -17.56 -0.73 20.21
C ASN A 117 -17.70 -0.62 18.71
N ARG A 118 -17.97 0.59 18.22
CA ARG A 118 -18.14 0.85 16.80
C ARG A 118 -16.79 1.00 16.12
N ILE A 119 -16.51 0.16 15.14
CA ILE A 119 -15.31 0.23 14.31
C ILE A 119 -15.72 0.68 12.92
N ASP A 120 -15.20 1.83 12.51
CA ASP A 120 -15.37 2.36 11.17
C ASP A 120 -14.31 1.76 10.27
N VAL A 121 -14.73 1.14 9.17
CA VAL A 121 -13.82 0.49 8.23
C VAL A 121 -14.00 1.14 6.87
N GLY A 122 -12.91 1.65 6.31
CA GLY A 122 -12.91 2.35 5.05
C GLY A 122 -11.84 1.84 4.08
N GLU A 123 -12.20 1.80 2.81
CA GLU A 123 -11.25 1.73 1.70
C GLU A 123 -11.33 3.05 0.95
N ALA A 124 -10.18 3.66 0.66
CA ALA A 124 -10.14 4.83 -0.21
C ALA A 124 -10.59 4.42 -1.62
N THR A 125 -11.68 5.01 -2.13
CA THR A 125 -12.11 4.75 -3.50
C THR A 125 -11.12 5.45 -4.43
N ARG A 126 -10.15 4.70 -4.98
CA ARG A 126 -9.27 5.25 -6.01
C ARG A 126 -10.12 5.62 -7.21
N LYS A 127 -10.27 6.93 -7.46
CA LYS A 127 -10.83 7.41 -8.72
C LYS A 127 -9.73 7.32 -9.77
N THR A 128 -9.99 6.63 -10.88
CA THR A 128 -9.07 6.65 -12.03
C THR A 128 -9.04 8.05 -12.60
N LEU A 129 -7.86 8.65 -12.69
CA LEU A 129 -7.65 9.88 -13.42
C LEU A 129 -7.38 9.54 -14.89
N THR A 130 -8.34 9.80 -15.77
CA THR A 130 -8.19 9.60 -17.22
C THR A 130 -7.79 10.90 -17.90
N LEU A 131 -6.62 10.92 -18.54
CA LEU A 131 -6.16 12.02 -19.37
C LEU A 131 -6.35 11.66 -20.84
N THR A 132 -7.13 12.44 -21.59
CA THR A 132 -7.39 12.20 -23.02
C THR A 132 -7.11 13.45 -23.83
N ASN A 133 -6.42 13.29 -24.97
CA ASN A 133 -6.07 14.37 -25.90
C ASN A 133 -5.40 15.57 -25.20
N THR A 134 -4.54 15.31 -24.22
CA THR A 134 -3.82 16.35 -23.49
C THR A 134 -2.79 17.00 -24.43
N GLN A 135 -2.96 18.29 -24.70
CA GLN A 135 -2.05 19.11 -25.52
C GLN A 135 -1.21 20.08 -24.67
N ARG A 136 -1.25 19.93 -23.34
CA ARG A 136 -0.51 20.75 -22.38
C ARG A 136 0.52 19.89 -21.65
N LEU A 137 1.53 20.55 -21.10
CA LEU A 137 2.50 19.89 -20.22
C LEU A 137 1.78 19.26 -19.03
N LEU A 138 2.06 17.99 -18.77
CA LEU A 138 1.68 17.30 -17.54
C LEU A 138 2.88 17.33 -16.60
N VAL A 139 2.70 17.90 -15.41
CA VAL A 139 3.66 17.82 -14.30
C VAL A 139 3.08 16.87 -13.26
N VAL A 140 3.87 15.87 -12.87
CA VAL A 140 3.55 14.93 -11.79
C VAL A 140 4.66 15.04 -10.77
N ASP A 141 4.32 15.49 -9.56
CA ASP A 141 5.25 15.78 -8.46
C ASP A 141 4.70 15.15 -7.18
N ASP A 142 5.57 14.47 -6.42
CA ASP A 142 5.26 13.73 -5.17
C ASP A 142 3.99 12.84 -5.27
N ALA A 143 3.87 12.04 -6.33
CA ALA A 143 2.69 11.22 -6.60
C ALA A 143 2.98 9.72 -6.76
N ASP A 144 2.10 8.90 -6.20
CA ASP A 144 2.08 7.44 -6.43
C ASP A 144 1.27 7.12 -7.70
N LEU A 145 1.99 6.74 -8.76
CA LEU A 145 1.43 6.27 -10.03
C LEU A 145 1.49 4.74 -10.18
N ALA A 146 1.73 3.98 -9.11
CA ALA A 146 1.78 2.53 -9.19
C ALA A 146 0.48 1.97 -9.80
N GLY A 147 0.65 1.05 -10.76
CA GLY A 147 -0.46 0.47 -11.51
C GLY A 147 -1.06 1.35 -12.62
N SER A 148 -0.53 2.54 -12.86
CA SER A 148 -0.98 3.40 -13.97
C SER A 148 -0.57 2.84 -15.33
N SER A 149 -1.39 3.10 -16.36
CA SER A 149 -1.13 2.68 -17.73
C SER A 149 -0.88 3.87 -18.65
N PHE A 150 0.12 3.76 -19.52
CA PHE A 150 0.52 4.77 -20.49
C PHE A 150 0.45 4.20 -21.90
N THR A 151 -0.74 4.22 -22.51
CA THR A 151 -1.00 3.60 -23.81
C THR A 151 -1.19 4.65 -24.90
N ASN A 152 -0.47 4.51 -26.02
CA ASN A 152 -0.54 5.45 -27.15
C ASN A 152 -0.23 6.91 -26.76
N VAL A 153 0.67 7.10 -25.79
CA VAL A 153 1.13 8.43 -25.36
C VAL A 153 2.45 8.81 -26.02
N LYS A 154 2.63 10.09 -26.30
CA LYS A 154 3.92 10.64 -26.73
C LYS A 154 4.65 11.21 -25.51
N LEU A 155 5.77 10.61 -25.15
CA LEU A 155 6.65 11.02 -24.05
C LEU A 155 8.00 11.54 -24.56
N ALA A 156 8.03 12.06 -25.79
CA ALA A 156 9.24 12.67 -26.34
C ALA A 156 9.69 13.83 -25.43
N ASN A 157 10.97 13.82 -25.04
CA ASN A 157 11.57 14.76 -24.09
C ASN A 157 10.98 14.73 -22.67
N ALA A 158 10.23 13.67 -22.29
CA ALA A 158 9.80 13.50 -20.91
C ALA A 158 11.01 13.23 -20.00
N ILE A 159 10.99 13.81 -18.81
CA ILE A 159 12.05 13.66 -17.81
C ILE A 159 11.51 12.77 -16.69
N PHE A 160 12.29 11.75 -16.35
CA PHE A 160 12.05 10.87 -15.20
C PHE A 160 13.26 11.02 -14.28
N ASP A 161 13.15 11.93 -13.31
CA ASP A 161 14.20 12.23 -12.34
C ASP A 161 13.74 11.76 -10.96
N ASP A 162 14.58 11.01 -10.26
CA ASP A 162 14.26 10.37 -8.96
C ASP A 162 12.97 9.53 -8.95
N VAL A 163 12.65 8.86 -10.08
CA VAL A 163 11.44 8.02 -10.19
C VAL A 163 11.75 6.54 -9.93
N ASN A 164 10.89 5.89 -9.12
CA ASN A 164 10.90 4.43 -8.97
C ASN A 164 10.12 3.74 -10.09
N LEU A 165 10.84 3.07 -11.01
CA LEU A 165 10.27 2.24 -12.07
C LEU A 165 10.44 0.74 -11.82
N ALA A 166 10.63 0.32 -10.55
CA ALA A 166 10.75 -1.09 -10.21
C ALA A 166 9.52 -1.89 -10.70
N ALA A 167 9.77 -3.02 -11.33
CA ALA A 167 8.76 -3.88 -11.96
C ALA A 167 7.97 -3.23 -13.12
N ALA A 168 8.34 -2.03 -13.60
CA ALA A 168 7.73 -1.45 -14.79
C ALA A 168 8.04 -2.32 -16.03
N ARG A 169 7.04 -2.42 -16.92
CA ARG A 169 7.15 -3.14 -18.19
C ARG A 169 7.05 -2.16 -19.34
N LEU A 170 8.07 -2.15 -20.17
CA LEU A 170 8.11 -1.36 -21.39
C LEU A 170 8.01 -2.33 -22.57
N SER A 171 6.90 -2.27 -23.31
CA SER A 171 6.65 -3.15 -24.46
C SER A 171 6.12 -2.32 -25.62
N ASN A 172 6.60 -2.60 -26.84
CA ASN A 172 6.29 -1.82 -28.04
C ASN A 172 6.60 -0.32 -27.89
N VAL A 173 7.70 -0.01 -27.21
CA VAL A 173 8.17 1.36 -26.98
C VAL A 173 9.30 1.73 -27.95
N ASN A 174 9.34 2.98 -28.37
CA ASN A 174 10.50 3.53 -29.06
C ASN A 174 11.43 4.19 -28.04
N LEU A 175 12.61 3.61 -27.83
CA LEU A 175 13.65 4.12 -26.92
C LEU A 175 14.84 4.73 -27.68
N THR A 176 14.68 5.06 -28.97
CA THR A 176 15.74 5.67 -29.77
C THR A 176 16.22 6.97 -29.11
N GLY A 177 17.53 7.06 -28.85
CA GLY A 177 18.14 8.22 -28.20
C GLY A 177 17.95 8.30 -26.68
N LEU A 178 17.32 7.31 -26.04
CA LEU A 178 17.21 7.25 -24.58
C LEU A 178 18.61 7.18 -23.95
N SER A 179 18.85 8.00 -22.93
CA SER A 179 20.02 7.92 -22.06
C SER A 179 19.58 7.52 -20.67
N ILE A 180 20.13 6.43 -20.15
CA ILE A 180 19.92 5.98 -18.76
C ILE A 180 21.24 6.19 -18.01
N ARG A 181 21.24 7.04 -16.98
CA ARG A 181 22.41 7.35 -16.15
C ARG A 181 22.03 7.24 -14.68
N ASP A 182 23.01 6.94 -13.84
CA ASP A 182 22.85 6.86 -12.38
C ASP A 182 21.68 5.97 -11.92
N ALA A 183 21.35 4.96 -12.73
CA ALA A 183 20.21 4.08 -12.52
C ALA A 183 20.63 2.71 -12.01
N ASN A 184 19.80 2.11 -11.17
CA ASN A 184 19.95 0.71 -10.77
C ASN A 184 19.38 -0.22 -11.86
N LEU A 185 20.25 -0.77 -12.70
CA LEU A 185 19.87 -1.72 -13.78
C LEU A 185 19.95 -3.20 -13.36
N ARG A 186 20.05 -3.51 -12.06
CA ARG A 186 20.09 -4.91 -11.60
C ARG A 186 18.83 -5.65 -12.05
N ASN A 187 19.04 -6.86 -12.59
CA ASN A 187 17.99 -7.72 -13.13
C ASN A 187 17.22 -7.13 -14.33
N ALA A 188 17.71 -6.05 -14.96
CA ALA A 188 17.14 -5.56 -16.20
C ALA A 188 17.40 -6.56 -17.34
N ALA A 189 16.36 -6.84 -18.13
CA ALA A 189 16.43 -7.69 -19.31
C ALA A 189 15.98 -6.90 -20.54
N ILE A 190 16.75 -7.01 -21.61
CA ILE A 190 16.43 -6.46 -22.93
C ILE A 190 16.37 -7.66 -23.86
N SER A 191 15.17 -7.98 -24.33
CA SER A 191 14.90 -9.09 -25.24
C SER A 191 14.11 -8.60 -26.45
N ASP A 192 14.24 -9.30 -27.58
CA ASP A 192 13.44 -9.07 -28.79
C ASP A 192 13.41 -7.60 -29.25
N SER A 193 14.54 -6.92 -29.08
CA SER A 193 14.70 -5.49 -29.32
C SER A 193 15.78 -5.23 -30.37
N ALA A 194 15.64 -4.16 -31.15
CA ALA A 194 16.71 -3.68 -32.00
C ALA A 194 17.82 -3.07 -31.13
N LEU A 195 19.06 -3.57 -31.26
CA LEU A 195 20.21 -3.17 -30.42
C LEU A 195 21.22 -2.30 -31.17
N ASP A 196 20.97 -1.99 -32.45
CA ASP A 196 21.86 -1.20 -33.27
C ASP A 196 22.07 0.20 -32.68
N GLY A 197 23.35 0.57 -32.50
CA GLY A 197 23.73 1.84 -31.87
C GLY A 197 23.59 1.90 -30.35
N MET A 198 23.06 0.86 -29.69
CA MET A 198 23.03 0.78 -28.23
C MET A 198 24.44 0.63 -27.66
N THR A 199 24.75 1.40 -26.61
CA THR A 199 26.04 1.30 -25.91
C THR A 199 25.89 1.03 -24.42
N ILE A 200 26.87 0.36 -23.82
CA ILE A 200 27.08 0.23 -22.37
C ILE A 200 28.49 0.77 -22.09
N ASP A 201 28.60 1.79 -21.23
CA ASP A 201 29.86 2.50 -20.96
C ASP A 201 30.58 2.97 -22.25
N GLY A 202 29.79 3.37 -23.26
CA GLY A 202 30.29 3.81 -24.57
C GLY A 202 30.68 2.69 -25.53
N ILE A 203 30.61 1.42 -25.12
CA ILE A 203 30.94 0.26 -25.95
C ILE A 203 29.67 -0.24 -26.63
N ALA A 204 29.70 -0.46 -27.94
CA ALA A 204 28.56 -0.99 -28.68
C ALA A 204 28.16 -2.39 -28.17
N VAL A 205 26.87 -2.56 -27.86
CA VAL A 205 26.34 -3.84 -27.36
C VAL A 205 26.46 -4.94 -28.42
N THR A 206 26.37 -4.58 -29.70
CA THR A 206 26.62 -5.50 -30.82
C THR A 206 28.02 -6.10 -30.76
N ASP A 207 29.03 -5.30 -30.40
CA ASP A 207 30.42 -5.75 -30.31
C ASP A 207 30.62 -6.64 -29.07
N LEU A 208 30.02 -6.25 -27.94
CA LEU A 208 30.03 -7.07 -26.71
C LEU A 208 29.41 -8.45 -26.96
N LEU A 209 28.27 -8.51 -27.66
CA LEU A 209 27.59 -9.76 -28.00
C LEU A 209 28.39 -10.59 -28.99
N ALA A 210 29.02 -9.97 -30.00
CA ALA A 210 29.89 -10.65 -30.94
C ALA A 210 31.09 -11.29 -30.23
N ALA A 211 31.75 -10.55 -29.34
CA ALA A 211 32.87 -11.04 -28.54
C ALA A 211 32.48 -12.22 -27.62
N TYR A 212 31.31 -12.13 -26.96
CA TYR A 212 30.79 -13.22 -26.13
C TYR A 212 30.54 -14.49 -26.96
N ARG A 213 29.88 -14.35 -28.12
CA ARG A 213 29.59 -15.48 -29.02
C ARG A 213 30.86 -16.12 -29.54
N ALA A 214 31.86 -15.33 -29.94
CA ALA A 214 33.14 -15.84 -30.42
C ALA A 214 33.87 -16.68 -29.36
N ARG A 215 33.89 -16.22 -28.10
CA ARG A 215 34.45 -16.99 -26.99
C ARG A 215 33.69 -18.30 -26.73
N LYS A 216 32.36 -18.23 -26.72
CA LYS A 216 31.52 -19.42 -26.49
C LYS A 216 31.70 -20.49 -27.57
N SER A 217 31.96 -20.10 -28.81
CA SER A 217 32.28 -21.02 -29.91
C SER A 217 33.70 -21.59 -29.86
N ALA A 218 34.62 -20.97 -29.12
CA ALA A 218 35.99 -21.47 -28.93
C ALA A 218 36.10 -22.43 -27.73
N ASP A 219 35.20 -22.31 -26.76
CA ASP A 219 35.15 -23.11 -25.53
C ASP A 219 34.22 -24.34 -25.63
N GLY A 220 33.61 -24.61 -26.80
CA GLY A 220 32.69 -25.74 -27.06
C GLY A 220 33.15 -26.62 -28.21
#